data_AF-A0A9N8EZC5-F1
#
_entry.id   AF-A0A9N8EZC5-F1
#
_cell.length_a   1.000
_cell.length_b   1.000
_cell.length_c   1.000
_cell.angle_alpha   90.00
_cell.angle_beta   90.00
_cell.angle_gamma   90.00
#
_symmetry.space_group_name_H-M   'P 1'
#
loop_
_entity.id
_entity.type
_entity.pdbx_description
1 polymer ?
#
loop_
_entity_poly.entity_id
_entity_poly.type
_entity_poly.pdbx_seq_one_letter_code
_entity_poly.pdbx_strand_id
1 'polypeptide(L)'
;MAFDCKVNPIIITEPKQQQQKESTSSPSRYLLAAIIQPESSTLGSGNAKLASALLNNSEWIDLALALYCLDGEHLPIDKRPTIDQALLDKADYLQNLLKMRLGVHVSSSKVPELLHDHWCWHLQYDKSDHMAAVMVFLGHVKTDLSCLTAFDCLLSDHTNFRLVDDEIYEDGVYGYYDKIRHEWRRFGMTAGRKHWMRGMDHYGNARLKSAASRKSSFYMAYPSIAVPEDERPAARQGFFEENLEHRIALGVPIPLDNRESRDMSFKLIELFNFKTQDLENFKTINKDLSPSEQLRRAAHYMGECAYGLCLDRDQNLSSNPGWEQALKYYGA
;
A
#
# COMPACT_ATOMS: atom_id res chain seq x y z
N MET A 1 -1.65 49.92 53.50
CA MET A 1 -1.84 50.27 52.08
C MET A 1 -2.89 49.31 51.53
N ALA A 2 -4.10 49.82 51.30
CA ALA A 2 -5.20 49.06 50.69
C ALA A 2 -5.30 49.49 49.23
N PHE A 3 -5.27 48.53 48.29
CA PHE A 3 -5.45 48.80 46.86
C PHE A 3 -6.95 48.76 46.53
N ASP A 4 -7.45 49.91 46.06
CA ASP A 4 -8.80 50.11 45.57
C ASP A 4 -8.83 49.74 44.08
N CYS A 5 -9.39 48.58 43.73
CA CYS A 5 -9.56 48.14 42.35
C CYS A 5 -11.01 48.39 41.90
N LYS A 6 -11.27 49.55 41.29
CA LYS A 6 -12.51 49.80 40.53
C LYS A 6 -12.43 49.09 39.18
N VAL A 7 -13.24 48.06 38.99
CA VAL A 7 -13.42 47.39 37.70
C VAL A 7 -14.64 47.99 37.02
N ASN A 8 -14.46 48.65 35.88
CA ASN A 8 -15.56 49.03 34.99
C ASN A 8 -15.98 47.79 34.17
N PRO A 9 -17.30 47.57 33.94
CA PRO A 9 -17.77 46.43 33.16
C PRO A 9 -17.37 46.56 31.69
N ILE A 10 -16.94 45.44 31.10
CA ILE A 10 -16.65 45.30 29.68
C ILE A 10 -17.98 45.23 28.93
N ILE A 11 -18.24 46.23 28.07
CA ILE A 11 -19.38 46.21 27.15
C ILE A 11 -18.96 45.42 25.90
N ILE A 12 -19.55 44.25 25.70
CA ILE A 12 -19.38 43.45 24.48
C ILE A 12 -20.36 44.00 23.44
N THR A 13 -19.85 44.70 22.42
CA THR A 13 -20.64 45.06 21.23
C THR A 13 -20.64 43.90 20.24
N GLU A 14 -21.82 43.56 19.70
CA GLU A 14 -21.99 42.52 18.70
C GLU A 14 -21.16 42.79 17.42
N PRO A 15 -20.61 41.75 16.77
CA PRO A 15 -19.83 41.92 15.55
C PRO A 15 -20.75 42.34 14.39
N LYS A 16 -20.37 43.40 13.68
CA LYS A 16 -20.99 43.78 12.40
C LYS A 16 -20.83 42.64 11.40
N GLN A 17 -21.95 42.20 10.83
CA GLN A 17 -21.99 41.25 9.71
C GLN A 17 -21.13 41.78 8.55
N GLN A 18 -20.01 41.09 8.29
CA GLN A 18 -19.20 41.32 7.10
C GLN A 18 -19.81 40.58 5.91
N GLN A 19 -19.99 41.33 4.82
CA GLN A 19 -20.42 40.85 3.52
C GLN A 19 -19.49 39.73 3.01
N GLN A 20 -20.10 38.65 2.49
CA GLN A 20 -19.43 37.54 1.83
C GLN A 20 -18.53 38.05 0.70
N LYS A 21 -17.22 37.97 0.92
CA LYS A 21 -16.20 37.98 -0.12
C LYS A 21 -16.14 36.58 -0.74
N GLU A 22 -16.19 36.50 -2.07
CA GLU A 22 -15.91 35.29 -2.82
C GLU A 22 -14.62 34.64 -2.30
N SER A 23 -14.73 33.39 -1.83
CA SER A 23 -13.61 32.63 -1.30
C SER A 23 -12.69 32.22 -2.43
N THR A 24 -11.60 32.95 -2.63
CA THR A 24 -10.41 32.36 -3.25
C THR A 24 -9.97 31.21 -2.35
N SER A 25 -10.27 29.97 -2.74
CA SER A 25 -9.88 28.79 -1.97
C SER A 25 -8.35 28.82 -1.83
N SER A 26 -7.87 28.84 -0.59
CA SER A 26 -6.44 28.73 -0.34
C SER A 26 -5.93 27.43 -0.97
N PRO A 27 -4.76 27.44 -1.63
CA PRO A 27 -4.22 26.23 -2.22
C PRO A 27 -4.04 25.16 -1.16
N SER A 28 -4.40 23.93 -1.52
CA SER A 28 -4.24 22.77 -0.65
C SER A 28 -2.79 22.61 -0.21
N ARG A 29 -2.61 22.18 1.05
CA ARG A 29 -1.28 21.92 1.62
C ARG A 29 -0.46 20.90 0.81
N TYR A 30 -1.11 19.95 0.14
CA TYR A 30 -0.44 18.95 -0.69
C TYR A 30 0.15 19.57 -1.96
N LEU A 31 -0.57 20.53 -2.55
CA LEU A 31 -0.06 21.31 -3.68
C LEU A 31 1.19 22.10 -3.27
N LEU A 32 1.16 22.72 -2.09
CA LEU A 32 2.32 23.44 -1.54
C LEU A 32 3.50 22.49 -1.26
N ALA A 33 3.23 21.30 -0.71
CA ALA A 33 4.26 20.31 -0.42
C ALA A 33 4.88 19.70 -1.69
N ALA A 34 4.11 19.54 -2.76
CA ALA A 34 4.59 19.01 -4.04
C ALA A 34 5.63 19.94 -4.69
N ILE A 35 5.45 21.27 -4.60
CA ILE A 35 6.35 22.28 -5.16
C ILE A 35 7.79 22.18 -4.58
N ILE A 36 7.94 21.63 -3.37
CA ILE A 36 9.21 21.60 -2.63
C ILE A 36 10.01 20.33 -2.91
N GLN A 37 9.43 19.30 -3.53
CA GLN A 37 10.14 18.03 -3.73
C GLN A 37 11.11 18.08 -4.92
N PRO A 38 12.37 17.60 -4.76
CA PRO A 38 13.34 17.59 -5.85
C PRO A 38 12.95 16.58 -6.94
N GLU A 39 13.04 17.01 -8.21
CA GLU A 39 12.90 16.13 -9.37
C GLU A 39 14.08 15.15 -9.41
N SER A 40 13.81 13.87 -9.18
CA SER A 40 14.84 12.83 -9.09
C SER A 40 14.28 11.47 -9.53
N SER A 41 13.93 11.32 -10.81
CA SER A 41 13.80 9.98 -11.39
C SER A 41 14.08 9.98 -12.89
N THR A 42 14.97 9.08 -13.31
CA THR A 42 15.26 8.76 -14.72
C THR A 42 14.25 7.78 -15.32
N LEU A 43 13.34 7.25 -14.51
CA LEU A 43 12.26 6.34 -14.91
C LEU A 43 11.10 7.15 -15.52
N GLY A 44 11.20 7.54 -16.79
CA GLY A 44 10.05 7.97 -17.62
C GLY A 44 9.85 9.47 -17.86
N SER A 45 9.56 9.85 -19.12
CA SER A 45 9.27 11.23 -19.58
C SER A 45 7.86 11.40 -20.20
N GLY A 46 6.92 10.51 -19.90
CA GLY A 46 5.55 10.59 -20.45
C GLY A 46 4.66 11.56 -19.67
N ASN A 47 3.62 12.11 -20.33
CA ASN A 47 2.49 12.78 -19.67
C ASN A 47 1.77 11.77 -18.77
N ALA A 48 2.30 11.54 -17.57
CA ALA A 48 1.75 10.61 -16.61
C ALA A 48 0.36 11.10 -16.20
N LYS A 49 -0.63 10.22 -16.26
CA LYS A 49 -1.94 10.51 -15.69
C LYS A 49 -1.79 10.70 -14.18
N LEU A 50 -2.53 11.66 -13.65
CA LEU A 50 -2.61 11.93 -12.22
C LEU A 50 -3.60 10.97 -11.56
N ALA A 51 -3.32 10.55 -10.33
CA ALA A 51 -4.21 9.68 -9.55
C ALA A 51 -5.59 10.33 -9.33
N SER A 52 -5.64 11.65 -9.19
CA SER A 52 -6.87 12.44 -9.10
C SER A 52 -7.80 12.28 -10.32
N ALA A 53 -7.25 12.02 -11.50
CA ALA A 53 -8.05 11.77 -12.70
C ALA A 53 -8.84 10.45 -12.60
N LEU A 54 -8.30 9.45 -11.91
CA LEU A 54 -9.00 8.18 -11.65
C LEU A 54 -10.10 8.34 -10.60
N LEU A 55 -9.83 9.13 -9.55
CA LEU A 55 -10.83 9.42 -8.52
C LEU A 55 -11.98 10.32 -9.02
N ASN A 56 -11.77 11.10 -10.08
CA ASN A 56 -12.84 11.83 -10.74
C ASN A 56 -13.67 10.97 -11.73
N ASN A 57 -13.30 9.69 -11.90
CA ASN A 57 -14.01 8.76 -12.77
C ASN A 57 -14.82 7.77 -11.93
N SER A 58 -16.15 7.97 -11.85
CA SER A 58 -17.04 7.10 -11.09
C SER A 58 -17.04 5.65 -11.57
N GLU A 59 -16.94 5.42 -12.88
CA GLU A 59 -16.90 4.06 -13.45
C GLU A 59 -15.64 3.31 -13.00
N TRP A 60 -14.50 4.01 -12.94
CA TRP A 60 -13.26 3.42 -12.43
C TRP A 60 -13.36 3.08 -10.94
N ILE A 61 -14.02 3.93 -10.15
CA ILE A 61 -14.24 3.68 -8.72
C ILE A 61 -15.14 2.46 -8.51
N ASP A 62 -16.25 2.38 -9.23
CA ASP A 62 -17.17 1.23 -9.17
C ASP A 62 -16.43 -0.07 -9.55
N LEU A 63 -15.57 -0.01 -10.57
CA LEU A 63 -14.72 -1.14 -10.95
C LEU A 63 -13.72 -1.53 -9.85
N ALA A 64 -13.07 -0.55 -9.21
CA ALA A 64 -12.13 -0.80 -8.12
C ALA A 64 -12.82 -1.43 -6.91
N LEU A 65 -14.00 -0.93 -6.54
CA LEU A 65 -14.82 -1.45 -5.45
C LEU A 65 -15.27 -2.89 -5.71
N ALA A 66 -15.75 -3.16 -6.93
CA ALA A 66 -16.20 -4.47 -7.35
C ALA A 66 -15.05 -5.50 -7.39
N LEU A 67 -13.86 -5.08 -7.85
CA LEU A 67 -12.70 -5.97 -7.91
C LEU A 67 -12.19 -6.34 -6.51
N TYR A 68 -12.10 -5.36 -5.61
CA TYR A 68 -11.47 -5.56 -4.30
C TYR A 68 -12.43 -6.04 -3.20
N CYS A 69 -13.65 -6.46 -3.56
CA CYS A 69 -14.70 -6.86 -2.61
C CYS A 69 -14.97 -5.83 -1.52
N LEU A 70 -15.04 -4.57 -1.92
CA LEU A 70 -15.28 -3.47 -1.00
C LEU A 70 -16.73 -3.00 -1.01
N ASP A 71 -17.56 -3.57 -1.88
CA ASP A 71 -18.99 -3.34 -1.86
C ASP A 71 -19.65 -4.06 -0.67
N GLY A 72 -20.55 -3.36 0.03
CA GLY A 72 -21.31 -3.92 1.14
C GLY A 72 -20.63 -3.77 2.51
N GLU A 73 -20.43 -4.88 3.22
CA GLU A 73 -20.05 -4.88 4.65
C GLU A 73 -18.62 -4.37 4.90
N HIS A 74 -17.73 -4.44 3.91
CA HIS A 74 -16.31 -4.14 4.08
C HIS A 74 -15.97 -2.65 3.89
N LEU A 75 -16.62 -1.97 2.96
CA LEU A 75 -16.61 -0.49 2.87
C LEU A 75 -18.03 0.02 2.60
N PRO A 76 -18.87 0.09 3.65
CA PRO A 76 -20.23 0.62 3.56
C PRO A 76 -20.25 2.00 2.88
N ILE A 77 -21.33 2.30 2.15
CA ILE A 77 -21.46 3.54 1.37
C ILE A 77 -21.24 4.79 2.23
N ASP A 78 -21.74 4.79 3.47
CA ASP A 78 -21.60 5.88 4.45
C ASP A 78 -20.17 6.04 4.99
N LYS A 79 -19.31 5.03 4.81
CA LYS A 79 -17.89 5.06 5.15
C LYS A 79 -16.98 5.34 3.97
N ARG A 80 -17.52 5.43 2.75
CA ARG A 80 -16.72 5.82 1.57
C ARG A 80 -16.29 7.29 1.71
N PRO A 81 -15.03 7.63 1.38
CA PRO A 81 -14.59 9.00 1.47
C PRO A 81 -15.35 9.88 0.48
N THR A 82 -15.69 11.09 0.89
CA THR A 82 -16.15 12.12 -0.04
C THR A 82 -14.98 12.53 -0.93
N ILE A 83 -15.20 12.53 -2.24
CA ILE A 83 -14.19 12.94 -3.22
C ILE A 83 -14.21 14.46 -3.31
N ASP A 84 -13.38 15.09 -2.49
CA ASP A 84 -13.14 16.53 -2.49
C ASP A 84 -11.74 16.86 -3.03
N GLN A 85 -11.44 18.14 -3.22
CA GLN A 85 -10.14 18.57 -3.73
C GLN A 85 -8.98 18.11 -2.83
N ALA A 86 -9.18 18.02 -1.51
CA ALA A 86 -8.14 17.59 -0.60
C ALA A 86 -7.78 16.10 -0.78
N LEU A 87 -8.78 15.24 -1.04
CA LEU A 87 -8.58 13.84 -1.36
C LEU A 87 -7.85 13.67 -2.71
N LEU A 88 -8.25 14.46 -3.71
CA LEU A 88 -7.61 14.47 -5.03
C LEU A 88 -6.14 14.87 -4.95
N ASP A 89 -5.82 15.98 -4.26
CA ASP A 89 -4.44 16.44 -4.11
C ASP A 89 -3.60 15.46 -3.29
N LYS A 90 -4.22 14.80 -2.29
CA LYS A 90 -3.56 13.75 -1.51
C LYS A 90 -3.18 12.54 -2.38
N ALA A 91 -4.04 12.16 -3.33
CA ALA A 91 -3.76 11.07 -4.27
C ALA A 91 -2.58 11.41 -5.19
N ASP A 92 -2.56 12.61 -5.75
CA ASP A 92 -1.46 13.06 -6.62
C ASP A 92 -0.14 13.19 -5.84
N TYR A 93 -0.21 13.67 -4.60
CA TYR A 93 0.94 13.73 -3.72
C TYR A 93 1.48 12.33 -3.37
N LEU A 94 0.60 11.37 -3.06
CA LEU A 94 1.00 9.99 -2.81
C LEU A 94 1.63 9.35 -4.06
N GLN A 95 1.08 9.58 -5.25
CA GLN A 95 1.67 9.09 -6.50
C GLN A 95 3.13 9.54 -6.65
N ASN A 96 3.41 10.82 -6.39
CA ASN A 96 4.77 11.37 -6.45
C ASN A 96 5.69 10.73 -5.41
N LEU A 97 5.21 10.55 -4.17
CA LEU A 97 5.97 9.85 -3.12
C LEU A 97 6.29 8.40 -3.53
N LEU A 98 5.33 7.66 -4.10
CA LEU A 98 5.54 6.29 -4.55
C LEU A 98 6.60 6.22 -5.65
N LYS A 99 6.55 7.12 -6.64
CA LYS A 99 7.55 7.20 -7.73
C LYS A 99 8.95 7.49 -7.20
N MET A 100 9.08 8.48 -6.33
CA MET A 100 10.35 8.84 -5.71
C MET A 100 10.92 7.69 -4.89
N ARG A 101 10.09 7.05 -4.04
CA ARG A 101 10.53 5.90 -3.24
C ARG A 101 10.87 4.69 -4.11
N LEU A 102 10.17 4.47 -5.22
CA LEU A 102 10.50 3.43 -6.19
C LEU A 102 11.90 3.67 -6.78
N GLY A 103 12.21 4.91 -7.19
CA GLY A 103 13.54 5.25 -7.70
C GLY A 103 14.65 4.96 -6.70
N VAL A 104 14.50 5.41 -5.44
CA VAL A 104 15.45 5.11 -4.35
C VAL A 104 15.57 3.60 -4.13
N HIS A 105 14.45 2.89 -4.16
CA HIS A 105 14.40 1.46 -3.96
C HIS A 105 15.16 0.70 -5.05
N VAL A 106 14.90 1.00 -6.33
CA VAL A 106 15.59 0.38 -7.47
C VAL A 106 17.08 0.69 -7.43
N SER A 107 17.48 1.92 -7.12
CA SER A 107 18.91 2.28 -7.01
C SER A 107 19.61 1.78 -5.74
N SER A 108 18.89 1.12 -4.83
CA SER A 108 19.48 0.60 -3.59
C SER A 108 20.26 -0.70 -3.82
N SER A 109 21.10 -1.07 -2.86
CA SER A 109 21.83 -2.34 -2.89
C SER A 109 20.93 -3.58 -2.79
N LYS A 110 19.60 -3.42 -2.59
CA LYS A 110 18.65 -4.52 -2.58
C LYS A 110 18.30 -4.98 -4.01
N VAL A 111 18.41 -4.12 -5.01
CA VAL A 111 18.15 -4.52 -6.42
C VAL A 111 19.48 -4.56 -7.17
N PRO A 112 19.84 -5.70 -7.78
CA PRO A 112 21.03 -5.80 -8.62
C PRO A 112 20.99 -4.79 -9.75
N GLU A 113 22.15 -4.17 -10.04
CA GLU A 113 22.28 -3.15 -11.08
C GLU A 113 21.77 -3.62 -12.45
N LEU A 114 22.03 -4.88 -12.81
CA LEU A 114 21.54 -5.49 -14.06
C LEU A 114 20.00 -5.56 -14.17
N LEU A 115 19.29 -5.43 -13.05
CA LEU A 115 17.83 -5.47 -12.97
C LEU A 115 17.22 -4.07 -12.82
N HIS A 116 18.02 -2.99 -12.78
CA HIS A 116 17.50 -1.62 -12.58
C HIS A 116 16.60 -1.18 -13.74
N ASP A 117 16.86 -1.67 -14.95
CA ASP A 117 16.07 -1.36 -16.16
C ASP A 117 15.04 -2.45 -16.49
N HIS A 118 14.70 -3.32 -15.53
CA HIS A 118 13.73 -4.39 -15.77
C HIS A 118 12.31 -3.82 -15.97
N TRP A 119 11.55 -4.42 -16.89
CA TRP A 119 10.22 -3.93 -17.30
C TRP A 119 9.23 -3.76 -16.13
N CYS A 120 9.38 -4.55 -15.05
CA CYS A 120 8.48 -4.48 -13.91
C CYS A 120 8.60 -3.17 -13.14
N TRP A 121 9.77 -2.52 -13.13
CA TRP A 121 9.97 -1.22 -12.49
C TRP A 121 9.33 -0.11 -13.30
N HIS A 122 9.47 -0.17 -14.63
CA HIS A 122 8.77 0.73 -15.55
C HIS A 122 7.26 0.61 -15.40
N LEU A 123 6.74 -0.63 -15.32
CA LEU A 123 5.32 -0.86 -15.07
C LEU A 123 4.88 -0.32 -13.71
N GLN A 124 5.63 -0.59 -12.64
CA GLN A 124 5.31 -0.08 -11.30
C GLN A 124 5.27 1.45 -11.28
N TYR A 125 6.21 2.10 -11.97
CA TYR A 125 6.25 3.55 -12.10
C TYR A 125 5.03 4.07 -12.89
N ASP A 126 4.72 3.44 -14.03
CA ASP A 126 3.61 3.80 -14.91
C ASP A 126 2.24 3.60 -14.27
N LYS A 127 2.11 2.66 -13.33
CA LYS A 127 0.84 2.34 -12.63
C LYS A 127 0.77 2.89 -11.20
N SER A 128 1.69 3.78 -10.84
CA SER A 128 1.70 4.43 -9.52
C SER A 128 0.46 5.31 -9.27
N ASP A 129 -0.13 5.88 -10.31
CA ASP A 129 -1.41 6.62 -10.25
C ASP A 129 -2.56 5.74 -9.76
N HIS A 130 -2.69 4.55 -10.35
CA HIS A 130 -3.72 3.58 -9.99
C HIS A 130 -3.57 3.14 -8.53
N MET A 131 -2.35 2.80 -8.12
CA MET A 131 -2.10 2.39 -6.74
C MET A 131 -2.34 3.52 -5.75
N ALA A 132 -1.90 4.75 -6.06
CA ALA A 132 -2.14 5.89 -5.20
C ALA A 132 -3.64 6.21 -5.04
N ALA A 133 -4.40 6.18 -6.15
CA ALA A 133 -5.84 6.38 -6.13
C ALA A 133 -6.54 5.33 -5.25
N VAL A 134 -6.25 4.03 -5.45
CA VAL A 134 -6.80 2.96 -4.60
C VAL A 134 -6.44 3.20 -3.14
N MET A 135 -5.16 3.38 -2.81
CA MET A 135 -4.71 3.49 -1.41
C MET A 135 -5.31 4.71 -0.68
N VAL A 136 -5.48 5.85 -1.36
CA VAL A 136 -6.15 7.04 -0.80
C VAL A 136 -7.64 6.79 -0.63
N PHE A 137 -8.31 6.23 -1.64
CA PHE A 137 -9.73 5.95 -1.60
C PHE A 137 -10.11 4.95 -0.50
N LEU A 138 -9.24 3.97 -0.23
CA LEU A 138 -9.44 3.01 0.86
C LEU A 138 -9.03 3.52 2.24
N GLY A 139 -8.52 4.75 2.35
CA GLY A 139 -8.03 5.29 3.62
C GLY A 139 -6.81 4.54 4.16
N HIS A 140 -6.07 3.82 3.32
CA HIS A 140 -4.91 3.02 3.72
C HIS A 140 -3.64 3.85 3.97
N VAL A 141 -3.70 5.16 3.74
CA VAL A 141 -2.59 6.10 3.98
C VAL A 141 -2.96 7.16 4.99
N LYS A 142 -1.97 7.63 5.76
CA LYS A 142 -2.14 8.60 6.84
C LYS A 142 -2.92 9.83 6.38
N THR A 143 -3.71 10.40 7.30
CA THR A 143 -4.57 11.55 7.00
C THR A 143 -3.79 12.72 6.44
N ASP A 144 -2.59 12.99 6.97
CA ASP A 144 -1.71 14.05 6.50
C ASP A 144 -0.35 13.51 6.05
N LEU A 145 -0.16 13.38 4.73
CA LEU A 145 1.12 12.99 4.15
C LEU A 145 2.12 14.15 4.08
N SER A 146 1.68 15.41 4.18
CA SER A 146 2.57 16.57 4.05
C SER A 146 3.46 16.78 5.28
N CYS A 147 3.10 16.17 6.41
CA CYS A 147 3.89 16.16 7.63
C CYS A 147 4.91 15.02 7.69
N LEU A 148 5.03 14.22 6.63
CA LEU A 148 5.89 13.04 6.60
C LEU A 148 7.09 13.28 5.69
N THR A 149 8.21 12.70 6.07
CA THR A 149 9.43 12.67 5.26
C THR A 149 9.39 11.52 4.25
N ALA A 150 10.37 11.50 3.35
CA ALA A 150 10.57 10.41 2.41
C ALA A 150 10.86 9.04 3.09
N PHE A 151 11.16 9.02 4.40
CA PHE A 151 11.53 7.80 5.12
C PHE A 151 10.45 7.31 6.09
N ASP A 152 9.51 8.16 6.49
CA ASP A 152 8.47 7.79 7.45
C ASP A 152 7.48 6.78 6.85
N CYS A 153 6.81 5.99 7.70
CA CYS A 153 5.69 5.17 7.24
C CYS A 153 4.53 6.06 6.75
N LEU A 154 4.06 5.82 5.53
CA LEU A 154 2.93 6.53 4.89
C LEU A 154 1.58 5.88 5.18
N LEU A 155 1.58 4.63 5.65
CA LEU A 155 0.36 3.85 5.86
C LEU A 155 -0.40 4.32 7.10
N SER A 156 -1.73 4.25 7.00
CA SER A 156 -2.63 4.59 8.09
C SER A 156 -2.65 3.49 9.16
N ASP A 157 -3.50 3.73 10.17
CA ASP A 157 -3.74 2.78 11.23
C ASP A 157 -4.25 1.43 10.70
N HIS A 158 -3.80 0.35 11.33
CA HIS A 158 -4.16 -1.02 11.00
C HIS A 158 -5.66 -1.30 10.99
N THR A 159 -6.49 -0.53 11.70
CA THR A 159 -7.95 -0.69 11.69
C THR A 159 -8.60 -0.40 10.34
N ASN A 160 -7.91 0.32 9.45
CA ASN A 160 -8.38 0.54 8.08
C ASN A 160 -8.17 -0.67 7.17
N PHE A 161 -7.51 -1.72 7.66
CA PHE A 161 -7.19 -2.93 6.92
C PHE A 161 -7.96 -4.09 7.53
N ARG A 162 -8.51 -4.96 6.69
CA ARG A 162 -9.32 -6.10 7.15
C ARG A 162 -8.43 -7.13 7.86
N LEU A 163 -8.88 -7.66 8.99
CA LEU A 163 -8.19 -8.79 9.62
C LEU A 163 -8.35 -10.03 8.73
N VAL A 164 -7.28 -10.83 8.60
CA VAL A 164 -7.36 -12.11 7.89
C VAL A 164 -8.14 -13.10 8.75
N ASP A 165 -9.12 -13.75 8.11
CA ASP A 165 -9.99 -14.78 8.68
C ASP A 165 -9.98 -16.02 7.76
N ASP A 166 -10.24 -17.22 8.29
CA ASP A 166 -10.17 -18.47 7.53
C ASP A 166 -11.38 -18.71 6.61
N GLU A 167 -12.49 -18.02 6.88
CA GLU A 167 -13.70 -18.00 6.06
C GLU A 167 -13.55 -17.14 4.80
N ILE A 168 -12.64 -16.16 4.80
CA ILE A 168 -12.43 -15.25 3.66
C ILE A 168 -11.83 -16.00 2.46
N TYR A 169 -12.57 -16.04 1.35
CA TYR A 169 -12.18 -16.69 0.08
C TYR A 169 -11.54 -15.70 -0.91
N GLU A 170 -10.50 -15.01 -0.45
CA GLU A 170 -9.78 -13.99 -1.22
C GLU A 170 -8.28 -14.25 -1.22
N ASP A 171 -7.62 -13.86 -2.31
CA ASP A 171 -6.17 -13.69 -2.36
C ASP A 171 -5.85 -12.19 -2.57
N GLY A 172 -4.60 -11.85 -2.92
CA GLY A 172 -4.20 -10.46 -3.11
C GLY A 172 -3.03 -10.06 -2.24
N VAL A 173 -3.09 -8.85 -1.68
CA VAL A 173 -2.02 -8.26 -0.87
C VAL A 173 -2.39 -8.27 0.60
N TYR A 174 -1.43 -8.66 1.44
CA TYR A 174 -1.55 -8.64 2.89
C TYR A 174 -0.37 -7.91 3.54
N GLY A 175 -0.57 -7.49 4.79
CA GLY A 175 0.44 -6.90 5.65
C GLY A 175 0.53 -7.58 7.01
N TYR A 176 1.69 -7.46 7.65
CA TYR A 176 1.87 -7.80 9.06
C TYR A 176 2.09 -6.53 9.90
N TYR A 177 1.23 -6.33 10.88
CA TYR A 177 1.28 -5.20 11.81
C TYR A 177 1.77 -5.66 13.19
N ASP A 178 2.79 -5.00 13.74
CA ASP A 178 3.25 -5.22 15.10
C ASP A 178 2.39 -4.44 16.09
N LYS A 179 1.60 -5.16 16.89
CA LYS A 179 0.68 -4.61 17.89
C LYS A 179 1.37 -3.91 19.07
N ILE A 180 2.64 -4.22 19.33
CA ILE A 180 3.39 -3.65 20.45
C ILE A 180 4.05 -2.34 20.04
N ARG A 181 4.62 -2.30 18.84
CA ARG A 181 5.28 -1.10 18.30
C ARG A 181 4.32 -0.18 17.55
N HIS A 182 3.13 -0.68 17.23
CA HIS A 182 2.14 0.00 16.41
C HIS A 182 2.64 0.33 14.99
N GLU A 183 3.35 -0.62 14.38
CA GLU A 183 4.05 -0.43 13.11
C GLU A 183 3.82 -1.56 12.12
N TRP A 184 3.67 -1.20 10.85
CA TRP A 184 3.70 -2.15 9.74
C TRP A 184 5.12 -2.68 9.53
N ARG A 185 5.29 -4.00 9.49
CA ARG A 185 6.62 -4.64 9.42
C ARG A 185 6.96 -5.17 8.03
N ARG A 186 5.95 -5.61 7.28
CA ARG A 186 6.08 -6.09 5.90
C ARG A 186 4.73 -6.19 5.21
N PHE A 187 4.79 -6.17 3.89
CA PHE A 187 3.70 -6.60 3.02
C PHE A 187 4.12 -7.84 2.23
N GLY A 188 3.14 -8.52 1.67
CA GLY A 188 3.32 -9.69 0.82
C GLY A 188 2.11 -9.90 -0.06
N MET A 189 2.26 -10.75 -1.07
CA MET A 189 1.14 -11.20 -1.89
C MET A 189 0.89 -12.71 -1.80
N THR A 190 -0.35 -13.09 -2.12
CA THR A 190 -0.75 -14.46 -2.45
C THR A 190 -1.63 -14.43 -3.70
N ALA A 191 -1.57 -15.48 -4.50
CA ALA A 191 -2.38 -15.64 -5.70
C ALA A 191 -2.79 -17.12 -5.86
N GLY A 192 -4.05 -17.35 -6.18
CA GLY A 192 -4.67 -18.67 -6.28
C GLY A 192 -4.84 -19.40 -4.94
N ARG A 193 -4.59 -18.72 -3.80
CA ARG A 193 -4.68 -19.28 -2.45
C ARG A 193 -5.10 -18.22 -1.44
N LYS A 194 -5.91 -18.63 -0.46
CA LYS A 194 -6.45 -17.76 0.58
C LYS A 194 -5.35 -17.10 1.43
N HIS A 195 -5.60 -15.88 1.90
CA HIS A 195 -4.70 -15.16 2.82
C HIS A 195 -4.35 -15.97 4.07
N TRP A 196 -5.31 -16.59 4.75
CA TRP A 196 -5.02 -17.34 5.99
C TRP A 196 -4.04 -18.50 5.77
N MET A 197 -4.11 -19.19 4.62
CA MET A 197 -3.17 -20.26 4.26
C MET A 197 -1.76 -19.70 4.14
N ARG A 198 -1.62 -18.50 3.57
CA ARG A 198 -0.33 -17.80 3.52
C ARG A 198 0.15 -17.40 4.92
N GLY A 199 -0.76 -17.06 5.82
CA GLY A 199 -0.48 -16.89 7.24
C GLY A 199 0.14 -18.14 7.87
N MET A 200 -0.43 -19.31 7.57
CA MET A 200 0.09 -20.61 8.04
C MET A 200 1.48 -20.93 7.45
N ASP A 201 1.74 -20.60 6.18
CA ASP A 201 3.08 -20.72 5.58
C ASP A 201 4.10 -19.86 6.38
N HIS A 202 3.72 -18.63 6.71
CA HIS A 202 4.59 -17.72 7.48
C HIS A 202 4.82 -18.19 8.91
N TYR A 203 3.76 -18.65 9.58
CA TYR A 203 3.86 -19.29 10.89
C TYR A 203 4.80 -20.49 10.88
N GLY A 204 4.68 -21.37 9.87
CA GLY A 204 5.57 -22.51 9.70
C GLY A 204 7.03 -22.11 9.56
N ASN A 205 7.31 -21.05 8.80
CA ASN A 205 8.66 -20.50 8.64
C ASN A 205 9.17 -19.78 9.90
N ALA A 206 8.30 -19.13 10.68
CA ALA A 206 8.66 -18.50 11.94
C ALA A 206 9.18 -19.51 12.98
N ARG A 207 8.93 -20.82 12.80
CA ARG A 207 9.52 -21.89 13.62
C ARG A 207 11.00 -22.14 13.35
N LEU A 208 11.64 -21.39 12.44
CA LEU A 208 13.08 -21.40 12.17
C LEU A 208 13.68 -22.79 11.85
N LYS A 209 12.89 -23.68 11.25
CA LYS A 209 13.31 -25.06 10.96
C LYS A 209 14.26 -25.17 9.76
N SER A 210 14.28 -24.18 8.87
CA SER A 210 15.09 -24.21 7.64
C SER A 210 16.17 -23.13 7.64
N ALA A 211 17.28 -23.37 6.93
CA ALA A 211 18.32 -22.37 6.73
C ALA A 211 17.79 -21.09 6.06
N ALA A 212 16.82 -21.21 5.16
CA ALA A 212 16.16 -20.07 4.53
C ALA A 212 15.38 -19.22 5.56
N SER A 213 14.61 -19.87 6.45
CA SER A 213 13.88 -19.15 7.50
C SER A 213 14.82 -18.41 8.47
N ARG A 214 15.98 -19.00 8.81
CA ARG A 214 17.01 -18.37 9.66
C ARG A 214 17.77 -17.22 8.99
N LYS A 215 17.70 -17.09 7.67
CA LYS A 215 18.25 -15.96 6.91
C LYS A 215 17.26 -14.80 6.74
N SER A 216 15.97 -15.03 7.01
CA SER A 216 14.96 -14.00 6.86
C SER A 216 14.97 -13.06 8.06
N SER A 217 15.23 -11.77 7.83
CA SER A 217 15.14 -10.74 8.87
C SER A 217 13.77 -10.72 9.54
N PHE A 218 12.70 -10.99 8.79
CA PHE A 218 11.34 -11.03 9.31
C PHE A 218 11.13 -12.16 10.34
N TYR A 219 11.49 -13.41 10.01
CA TYR A 219 11.30 -14.53 10.95
C TYR A 219 12.31 -14.52 12.10
N MET A 220 13.48 -13.90 11.90
CA MET A 220 14.46 -13.71 12.98
C MET A 220 14.02 -12.59 13.95
N ALA A 221 13.33 -11.57 13.45
CA ALA A 221 12.72 -10.53 14.28
C ALA A 221 11.47 -11.05 15.02
N TYR A 222 10.66 -11.88 14.37
CA TYR A 222 9.44 -12.46 14.93
C TYR A 222 9.45 -13.99 14.80
N PRO A 223 10.29 -14.70 15.59
CA PRO A 223 10.24 -16.14 15.66
C PRO A 223 8.90 -16.60 16.27
N SER A 224 8.53 -17.84 16.02
CA SER A 224 7.42 -18.49 16.71
C SER A 224 7.78 -18.69 18.19
N ILE A 225 6.79 -18.54 19.08
CA ILE A 225 6.98 -18.87 20.51
C ILE A 225 7.39 -20.34 20.71
N ALA A 226 7.06 -21.22 19.76
CA ALA A 226 7.42 -22.63 19.78
C ALA A 226 8.92 -22.90 19.50
N VAL A 227 9.71 -21.89 19.09
CA VAL A 227 11.17 -22.04 18.96
C VAL A 227 11.79 -22.21 20.35
N PRO A 228 12.67 -23.21 20.59
CA PRO A 228 13.37 -23.40 21.86
C PRO A 228 14.12 -22.13 22.30
N GLU A 229 14.17 -21.86 23.60
CA GLU A 229 14.68 -20.59 24.12
C GLU A 229 16.15 -20.32 23.74
N ASP A 230 16.98 -21.37 23.73
CA ASP A 230 18.38 -21.34 23.33
C ASP A 230 18.59 -21.15 21.82
N GLU A 231 17.56 -21.43 21.01
CA GLU A 231 17.57 -21.20 19.56
C GLU A 231 16.95 -19.86 19.15
N ARG A 232 16.33 -19.12 20.08
CA ARG A 232 15.68 -17.85 19.77
C ARG A 232 16.73 -16.76 19.49
N PRO A 233 16.53 -15.93 18.46
CA PRO A 233 17.37 -14.76 18.24
C PRO A 233 17.34 -13.82 19.45
N ALA A 234 18.53 -13.44 19.94
CA ALA A 234 18.66 -12.48 21.03
C ALA A 234 18.05 -11.10 20.67
N ALA A 235 18.20 -10.69 19.41
CA ALA A 235 17.69 -9.44 18.88
C ALA A 235 16.23 -9.51 18.37
N ARG A 236 15.46 -10.53 18.75
CA ARG A 236 14.05 -10.61 18.36
C ARG A 236 13.28 -9.39 18.88
N GLN A 237 12.25 -9.03 18.14
CA GLN A 237 11.40 -7.88 18.41
C GLN A 237 10.06 -8.30 19.03
N GLY A 238 9.66 -9.56 18.85
CA GLY A 238 8.47 -10.15 19.43
C GLY A 238 8.32 -11.62 19.01
N PHE A 239 7.14 -12.18 19.23
CA PHE A 239 6.71 -13.48 18.73
C PHE A 239 5.69 -13.32 17.60
N PHE A 240 5.76 -14.20 16.61
CA PHE A 240 4.91 -14.15 15.43
C PHE A 240 3.42 -14.19 15.77
N GLU A 241 3.03 -15.10 16.67
CA GLU A 241 1.65 -15.39 17.03
C GLU A 241 1.04 -14.32 17.95
N GLU A 242 1.84 -13.80 18.86
CA GLU A 242 1.35 -12.93 19.92
C GLU A 242 1.40 -11.46 19.52
N ASN A 243 2.42 -11.05 18.76
CA ASN A 243 2.70 -9.63 18.50
C ASN A 243 2.34 -9.18 17.09
N LEU A 244 2.23 -10.09 16.12
CA LEU A 244 1.84 -9.71 14.76
C LEU A 244 0.37 -9.96 14.49
N GLU A 245 -0.24 -9.06 13.71
CA GLU A 245 -1.54 -9.28 13.08
C GLU A 245 -1.39 -9.40 11.57
N HIS A 246 -2.09 -10.38 11.01
CA HIS A 246 -2.15 -10.59 9.57
C HIS A 246 -3.39 -9.90 9.01
N ARG A 247 -3.20 -8.92 8.11
CA ARG A 247 -4.29 -8.08 7.59
C ARG A 247 -4.28 -8.04 6.07
N ILE A 248 -5.46 -8.02 5.47
CA ILE A 248 -5.69 -7.88 4.02
C ILE A 248 -5.62 -6.40 3.68
N ALA A 249 -4.73 -6.06 2.74
CA ALA A 249 -4.60 -4.73 2.17
C ALA A 249 -5.37 -4.60 0.86
N LEU A 250 -5.33 -5.64 0.03
CA LEU A 250 -6.17 -5.75 -1.17
C LEU A 250 -6.64 -7.19 -1.28
N GLY A 251 -7.94 -7.39 -1.18
CA GLY A 251 -8.58 -8.70 -1.29
C GLY A 251 -9.21 -8.86 -2.66
N VAL A 252 -8.98 -9.98 -3.35
CA VAL A 252 -9.62 -10.28 -4.63
C VAL A 252 -10.23 -11.68 -4.56
N PRO A 253 -11.52 -11.87 -4.90
CA PRO A 253 -12.16 -13.20 -4.89
C PRO A 253 -11.37 -14.22 -5.66
N ILE A 254 -11.15 -15.41 -5.10
CA ILE A 254 -10.54 -16.49 -5.88
C ILE A 254 -11.60 -17.06 -6.84
N PRO A 255 -11.40 -16.99 -8.17
CA PRO A 255 -12.36 -17.54 -9.13
C PRO A 255 -12.57 -19.04 -8.90
N LEU A 256 -13.82 -19.47 -8.97
CA LEU A 256 -14.20 -20.87 -8.83
C LEU A 256 -14.17 -21.60 -10.18
N ASP A 257 -14.26 -20.86 -11.29
CA ASP A 257 -14.24 -21.41 -12.63
C ASP A 257 -13.53 -20.51 -13.67
N ASN A 258 -13.45 -21.02 -14.90
CA ASN A 258 -12.80 -20.33 -16.02
C ASN A 258 -13.54 -19.07 -16.47
N ARG A 259 -14.85 -18.96 -16.26
CA ARG A 259 -15.64 -17.78 -16.63
C ARG A 259 -15.35 -16.65 -15.66
N GLU A 260 -15.40 -16.92 -14.37
CA GLU A 260 -15.03 -15.96 -13.32
C GLU A 260 -13.58 -15.52 -13.45
N SER A 261 -12.67 -16.45 -13.77
CA SER A 261 -11.26 -16.12 -14.01
C SER A 261 -11.08 -15.16 -15.19
N ARG A 262 -11.85 -15.33 -16.27
CA ARG A 262 -11.82 -14.40 -17.41
C ARG A 262 -12.41 -13.04 -17.07
N ASP A 263 -13.56 -13.00 -16.39
CA ASP A 263 -14.19 -11.76 -15.93
C ASP A 263 -13.24 -10.93 -15.06
N MET A 264 -12.58 -11.59 -14.11
CA MET A 264 -11.56 -10.98 -13.25
C MET A 264 -10.37 -10.44 -14.05
N SER A 265 -9.88 -11.19 -15.03
CA SER A 265 -8.82 -10.72 -15.93
C SER A 265 -9.25 -9.47 -16.70
N PHE A 266 -10.49 -9.40 -17.20
CA PHE A 266 -10.99 -8.20 -17.87
C PHE A 266 -11.03 -7.01 -16.93
N LYS A 267 -11.58 -7.18 -15.71
CA LYS A 267 -11.61 -6.14 -14.68
C LYS A 267 -10.21 -5.64 -14.31
N LEU A 268 -9.23 -6.53 -14.19
CA LEU A 268 -7.84 -6.14 -13.92
C LEU A 268 -7.21 -5.36 -15.08
N ILE A 269 -7.44 -5.79 -16.33
CA ILE A 269 -6.96 -5.10 -17.52
C ILE A 269 -7.55 -3.70 -17.61
N GLU A 270 -8.86 -3.57 -17.37
CA GLU A 270 -9.56 -2.30 -17.41
C GLU A 270 -9.15 -1.38 -16.26
N LEU A 271 -9.11 -1.92 -15.03
CA LEU A 271 -8.77 -1.15 -13.83
C LEU A 271 -7.39 -0.52 -13.96
N PHE A 272 -6.38 -1.28 -14.39
CA PHE A 272 -5.01 -0.78 -14.52
C PHE A 272 -4.68 -0.25 -15.92
N ASN A 273 -5.63 -0.32 -16.86
CA ASN A 273 -5.44 0.01 -18.26
C ASN A 273 -4.14 -0.61 -18.82
N PHE A 274 -3.98 -1.93 -18.67
CA PHE A 274 -2.79 -2.65 -19.14
C PHE A 274 -2.73 -2.65 -20.67
N LYS A 275 -1.54 -2.35 -21.19
CA LYS A 275 -1.26 -2.38 -22.63
C LYS A 275 -0.92 -3.79 -23.06
N THR A 276 -1.02 -4.08 -24.35
CA THR A 276 -0.60 -5.37 -24.94
C THR A 276 0.82 -5.76 -24.52
N GLN A 277 1.75 -4.80 -24.49
CA GLN A 277 3.13 -5.06 -24.07
C GLN A 277 3.24 -5.51 -22.61
N ASP A 278 2.41 -4.96 -21.72
CA ASP A 278 2.37 -5.37 -20.31
C ASP A 278 1.92 -6.84 -20.21
N LEU A 279 0.89 -7.21 -20.98
CA LEU A 279 0.38 -8.58 -21.02
C LEU A 279 1.42 -9.58 -21.57
N GLU A 280 2.21 -9.18 -22.57
CA GLU A 280 3.33 -10.00 -23.05
C GLU A 280 4.41 -10.17 -21.98
N ASN A 281 4.72 -9.11 -21.23
CA ASN A 281 5.67 -9.18 -20.12
C ASN A 281 5.18 -10.12 -19.01
N PHE A 282 3.87 -10.16 -18.72
CA PHE A 282 3.31 -11.05 -17.70
C PHE A 282 3.51 -12.53 -18.02
N LYS A 283 3.60 -12.92 -19.29
CA LYS A 283 3.92 -14.31 -19.69
C LYS A 283 5.29 -14.79 -19.20
N THR A 284 6.15 -13.87 -18.77
CA THR A 284 7.46 -14.19 -18.20
C THR A 284 7.39 -14.57 -16.72
N ILE A 285 6.30 -14.21 -16.02
CA ILE A 285 6.03 -14.58 -14.63
C ILE A 285 5.58 -16.04 -14.62
N ASN A 286 6.41 -16.93 -14.07
CA ASN A 286 6.13 -18.37 -13.92
C ASN A 286 5.37 -19.00 -15.12
N LYS A 287 6.13 -19.55 -16.06
CA LYS A 287 5.63 -20.05 -17.36
C LYS A 287 4.63 -21.20 -17.26
N ASP A 288 4.56 -21.86 -16.12
CA ASP A 288 3.64 -23.00 -15.90
C ASP A 288 2.22 -22.55 -15.53
N LEU A 289 2.02 -21.24 -15.29
CA LEU A 289 0.73 -20.67 -14.94
C LEU A 289 -0.08 -20.27 -16.18
N SER A 290 -1.40 -20.24 -16.03
CA SER A 290 -2.28 -19.71 -17.06
C SER A 290 -2.10 -18.19 -17.22
N PRO A 291 -2.39 -17.60 -18.40
CA PRO A 291 -2.29 -16.15 -18.60
C PRO A 291 -3.10 -15.32 -17.59
N SER A 292 -4.30 -15.78 -17.22
CA SER A 292 -5.12 -15.10 -16.20
C SER A 292 -4.44 -15.08 -14.83
N GLU A 293 -3.82 -16.18 -14.43
CA GLU A 293 -3.11 -16.28 -13.15
C GLU A 293 -1.82 -15.46 -13.15
N GLN A 294 -1.12 -15.38 -14.30
CA GLN A 294 0.05 -14.52 -14.49
C GLN A 294 -0.32 -13.04 -14.36
N LEU A 295 -1.39 -12.60 -15.03
CA LEU A 295 -1.94 -11.25 -14.93
C LEU A 295 -2.33 -10.91 -13.49
N ARG A 296 -3.07 -11.81 -12.82
CA ARG A 296 -3.48 -11.62 -11.43
C ARG A 296 -2.29 -11.48 -10.49
N ARG A 297 -1.26 -12.32 -10.66
CA ARG A 297 -0.01 -12.21 -9.90
C ARG A 297 0.70 -10.89 -10.15
N ALA A 298 0.77 -10.44 -11.40
CA ALA A 298 1.36 -9.14 -11.73
C ALA A 298 0.63 -8.01 -11.00
N ALA A 299 -0.71 -8.03 -10.98
CA ALA A 299 -1.51 -7.04 -10.26
C ALA A 299 -1.25 -7.07 -8.74
N HIS A 300 -1.18 -8.25 -8.14
CA HIS A 300 -0.87 -8.33 -6.71
C HIS A 300 0.57 -7.93 -6.39
N TYR A 301 1.54 -8.23 -7.26
CA TYR A 301 2.91 -7.74 -7.09
C TYR A 301 2.99 -6.22 -7.16
N MET A 302 2.21 -5.58 -8.05
CA MET A 302 2.11 -4.12 -8.06
C MET A 302 1.62 -3.56 -6.74
N GLY A 303 0.60 -4.21 -6.16
CA GLY A 303 0.09 -3.85 -4.86
C GLY A 303 1.12 -4.08 -3.75
N GLU A 304 1.71 -5.26 -3.65
CA GLU A 304 2.76 -5.59 -2.67
C GLU A 304 3.90 -4.57 -2.71
N CYS A 305 4.38 -4.25 -3.91
CA CYS A 305 5.43 -3.26 -4.09
C CYS A 305 4.98 -1.87 -3.61
N ALA A 306 3.80 -1.40 -4.01
CA ALA A 306 3.28 -0.10 -3.58
C ALA A 306 3.13 0.02 -2.06
N TYR A 307 2.54 -0.98 -1.39
CA TYR A 307 2.45 -0.98 0.09
C TYR A 307 3.84 -1.10 0.73
N GLY A 308 4.74 -1.89 0.15
CA GLY A 308 6.13 -2.01 0.59
C GLY A 308 6.90 -0.69 0.52
N LEU A 309 6.66 0.13 -0.51
CA LEU A 309 7.24 1.47 -0.65
C LEU A 309 6.67 2.45 0.39
N CYS A 310 5.46 2.24 0.89
CA CYS A 310 4.86 3.06 1.94
C CYS A 310 5.38 2.73 3.36
N LEU A 311 6.11 1.63 3.54
CA LEU A 311 6.73 1.32 4.83
C LEU A 311 7.82 2.33 5.18
N ASP A 312 8.06 2.46 6.49
CA ASP A 312 9.27 3.11 6.96
C ASP A 312 10.49 2.31 6.49
N ARG A 313 11.47 3.00 5.90
CA ARG A 313 12.64 2.37 5.29
C ARG A 313 13.41 1.50 6.27
N ASP A 314 13.54 1.96 7.51
CA ASP A 314 14.39 1.35 8.53
C ASP A 314 13.61 0.27 9.32
N GLN A 315 12.27 0.27 9.23
CA GLN A 315 11.40 -0.76 9.82
C GLN A 315 10.95 -1.85 8.83
N ASN A 316 11.15 -1.65 7.53
CA ASN A 316 10.75 -2.64 6.52
C ASN A 316 11.62 -3.90 6.59
N LEU A 317 11.06 -4.97 7.17
CA LEU A 317 11.71 -6.26 7.31
C LEU A 317 11.62 -7.12 6.05
N SER A 318 10.99 -6.62 4.98
CA SER A 318 11.08 -7.26 3.68
C SER A 318 12.49 -7.09 3.12
N SER A 319 13.15 -8.24 2.93
CA SER A 319 14.31 -8.35 2.07
C SER A 319 13.92 -8.26 0.59
N ASN A 320 12.62 -8.23 0.30
CA ASN A 320 12.05 -8.47 -1.00
C ASN A 320 11.32 -7.24 -1.54
N PRO A 321 11.57 -6.88 -2.80
CA PRO A 321 11.02 -5.65 -3.36
C PRO A 321 9.61 -5.82 -3.97
N GLY A 322 9.01 -7.00 -3.88
CA GLY A 322 7.96 -7.44 -4.79
C GLY A 322 8.57 -7.89 -6.12
N TRP A 323 7.75 -8.48 -7.00
CA TRP A 323 8.15 -8.90 -8.36
C TRP A 323 9.20 -10.00 -8.46
N GLU A 324 9.38 -10.80 -7.41
CA GLU A 324 10.44 -11.81 -7.34
C GLU A 324 10.37 -12.84 -8.46
N GLN A 325 9.16 -13.27 -8.78
CA GLN A 325 8.93 -14.25 -9.84
C GLN A 325 9.17 -13.66 -11.23
N ALA A 326 9.01 -12.35 -11.41
CA ALA A 326 9.35 -11.67 -12.65
C ALA A 326 10.88 -11.50 -12.77
N LEU A 327 11.52 -11.06 -11.69
CA LEU A 327 12.97 -10.82 -11.62
C LEU A 327 13.79 -12.12 -11.59
N LYS A 328 13.19 -13.23 -11.15
CA LYS A 328 13.83 -14.54 -10.92
C LYS A 328 15.06 -14.45 -10.01
N TYR A 329 15.08 -13.44 -9.14
CA TYR A 329 16.24 -13.09 -8.32
C TYR A 329 16.10 -13.54 -6.87
N TYR A 330 14.87 -13.76 -6.40
CA TYR A 330 14.58 -14.15 -5.03
C TYR A 330 13.90 -15.52 -5.01
N GLY A 331 14.71 -16.56 -4.86
CA GLY A 331 14.27 -17.94 -4.67
C GLY A 331 14.34 -18.82 -5.92
N ALA A 332 15.44 -19.56 -6.02
CA ALA A 332 15.37 -21.03 -6.05
C ALA A 332 15.80 -21.53 -4.66
#